data_AF-A0A7W0T0G0-F1
#
_entry.id   AF-A0A7W0T0G0-F1
#
_cell.length_a   1.000
_cell.length_b   1.000
_cell.length_c   1.000
_cell.angle_alpha   90.00
_cell.angle_beta   90.00
_cell.angle_gamma   90.00
#
_symmetry.space_group_name_H-M   'P 1'
#
loop_
_entity.id
_entity.type
_entity.pdbx_description
1 polymer ?
#
loop_
_entity_poly.entity_id
_entity_poly.type
_entity_poly.pdbx_seq_one_letter_code
_entity_poly.pdbx_strand_id
1 'polypeptide(L)'
;MPRRPPDPLIYYLDANLDGHDLVRRLRDAGVRCEPHRDHFPPDAEDEAWIPVVAARGWIIVTRDFAIQRRPAEREAWTAAKAIVVMVRGEKLSAQDMAQIILDAHINGRLDNFISKRMPPMVIYIAANGALRLHLGGDRRGGQKK
;
A
#
# COMPACT_ATOMS: atom_id res chain seq x y z
N MET A 1 11.94 13.96 5.47
CA MET A 1 12.14 12.76 6.31
C MET A 1 11.04 11.75 6.00
N PRO A 2 11.32 10.44 5.86
CA PRO A 2 10.26 9.45 5.69
C PRO A 2 9.34 9.46 6.93
N ARG A 3 8.04 9.66 6.73
CA ARG A 3 7.09 9.70 7.84
C ARG A 3 6.81 8.27 8.30
N ARG A 4 6.78 8.07 9.62
CA ARG A 4 6.33 6.80 10.19
C ARG A 4 4.84 6.62 9.84
N PRO A 5 4.42 5.42 9.40
CA PRO A 5 3.00 5.14 9.21
C PRO A 5 2.19 5.41 10.48
N PRO A 6 0.95 5.88 10.36
CA PRO A 6 0.02 5.98 11.48
C PRO A 6 -0.18 4.62 12.16
N ASP A 7 -0.54 4.67 13.45
CA ASP A 7 -1.01 3.52 14.23
C ASP A 7 -2.44 3.85 14.71
N PRO A 8 -3.48 3.14 14.24
CA PRO A 8 -3.43 2.03 13.28
C PRO A 8 -3.09 2.49 11.85
N LEU A 9 -2.61 1.56 11.02
CA LEU A 9 -2.31 1.82 9.60
C LEU A 9 -3.54 2.38 8.87
N ILE A 10 -3.30 3.31 7.95
CA ILE A 10 -4.31 3.86 7.04
C ILE A 10 -3.96 3.40 5.62
N TYR A 11 -4.92 2.76 4.97
CA TYR A 11 -4.79 2.26 3.60
C TYR A 11 -5.35 3.27 2.60
N TYR A 12 -4.52 3.75 1.71
CA TYR A 12 -4.95 4.52 0.56
C TYR A 12 -5.26 3.55 -0.60
N LEU A 13 -6.50 3.51 -1.08
CA LEU A 13 -6.88 2.66 -2.20
C LEU A 13 -6.71 3.46 -3.49
N ASP A 14 -5.77 3.04 -4.32
CA ASP A 14 -5.53 3.57 -5.67
C ASP A 14 -6.81 3.52 -6.54
N ALA A 15 -6.90 4.32 -7.59
CA ALA A 15 -8.09 4.47 -8.43
C ALA A 15 -8.60 3.13 -8.99
N ASN A 16 -7.72 2.19 -9.32
CA ASN A 16 -8.11 0.84 -9.77
C ASN A 16 -8.73 -0.04 -8.65
N LEU A 17 -8.58 0.36 -7.40
CA LEU A 17 -8.97 -0.37 -6.20
C LEU A 17 -9.95 0.38 -5.30
N ASP A 18 -10.42 1.54 -5.73
CA ASP A 18 -11.18 2.43 -4.86
C ASP A 18 -12.67 2.03 -4.73
N GLY A 19 -13.15 1.04 -5.50
CA GLY A 19 -14.57 0.71 -5.64
C GLY A 19 -15.37 0.55 -4.33
N HIS A 20 -16.64 0.96 -4.37
CA HIS A 20 -17.51 1.09 -3.18
C HIS A 20 -17.61 -0.19 -2.33
N ASP A 21 -17.71 -1.38 -2.94
CA ASP A 21 -17.86 -2.62 -2.16
C ASP A 21 -16.59 -2.98 -1.38
N LEU A 22 -15.41 -2.76 -1.94
CA LEU A 22 -14.14 -2.98 -1.24
C LEU A 22 -13.99 -1.98 -0.09
N VAL A 23 -14.24 -0.69 -0.33
CA VAL A 23 -14.22 0.35 0.70
C VAL A 23 -15.15 0.01 1.86
N ARG A 24 -16.40 -0.36 1.54
CA ARG A 24 -17.41 -0.73 2.54
C ARG A 24 -16.93 -1.90 3.39
N ARG A 25 -16.46 -2.99 2.77
CA ARG A 25 -15.99 -4.18 3.48
C ARG A 25 -14.81 -3.89 4.43
N LEU A 26 -13.87 -3.07 4.00
CA LEU A 26 -12.74 -2.67 4.85
C LEU A 26 -13.20 -1.82 6.04
N ARG A 27 -14.08 -0.83 5.79
CA ARG A 27 -14.61 0.04 6.84
C ARG A 27 -15.50 -0.71 7.83
N ASP A 28 -16.35 -1.62 7.35
CA ASP A 28 -17.21 -2.48 8.18
C ASP A 28 -16.37 -3.39 9.12
N ALA A 29 -15.17 -3.78 8.69
CA ALA A 29 -14.21 -4.52 9.49
C ALA A 29 -13.34 -3.63 10.41
N GLY A 30 -13.62 -2.33 10.50
CA GLY A 30 -12.90 -1.37 11.35
C GLY A 30 -11.55 -0.89 10.79
N VAL A 31 -11.22 -1.24 9.55
CA VAL A 31 -9.98 -0.78 8.90
C VAL A 31 -10.16 0.62 8.36
N ARG A 32 -9.18 1.49 8.64
CA ARG A 32 -9.14 2.86 8.09
C ARG A 32 -8.66 2.82 6.65
N CYS A 33 -9.53 3.22 5.73
CA CYS A 33 -9.17 3.35 4.32
C CYS A 33 -9.72 4.61 3.67
N GLU A 34 -8.92 5.11 2.74
CA GLU A 34 -9.08 6.36 2.02
C GLU A 34 -9.07 6.04 0.51
N PRO A 35 -10.23 5.99 -0.16
CA PRO A 35 -10.28 5.72 -1.59
C PRO A 35 -9.80 6.94 -2.39
N HIS A 36 -9.16 6.69 -3.53
CA HIS A 36 -8.60 7.73 -4.39
C HIS A 36 -9.58 8.84 -4.74
N ARG A 37 -10.82 8.48 -5.14
CA ARG A 37 -11.88 9.45 -5.48
C ARG A 37 -12.23 10.46 -4.38
N ASP A 38 -11.94 10.17 -3.12
CA ASP A 38 -12.24 11.08 -2.00
C ASP A 38 -11.17 12.17 -1.87
N HIS A 39 -10.00 12.02 -2.52
CA HIS A 39 -8.84 12.92 -2.38
C HIS A 39 -8.38 13.53 -3.70
N PHE A 40 -8.55 12.85 -4.84
CA PHE A 40 -8.02 13.28 -6.12
C PHE A 40 -8.96 12.96 -7.30
N PRO A 41 -8.83 13.67 -8.43
CA PRO A 41 -9.51 13.33 -9.68
C PRO A 41 -9.18 11.92 -10.17
N PRO A 42 -10.08 11.26 -10.94
CA PRO A 42 -9.83 9.93 -11.50
C PRO A 42 -8.61 9.83 -12.41
N ASP A 43 -8.21 10.93 -13.05
CA ASP A 43 -7.10 11.06 -13.99
C ASP A 43 -5.86 11.71 -13.37
N ALA A 44 -5.82 11.85 -12.04
CA ALA A 44 -4.68 12.43 -11.35
C ALA A 44 -3.41 11.61 -11.61
N GLU A 45 -2.36 12.29 -12.09
CA GLU A 45 -1.07 11.68 -12.37
C GLU A 45 -0.36 11.23 -11.08
N ASP A 46 0.37 10.13 -11.16
CA ASP A 46 1.16 9.56 -10.06
C ASP A 46 2.09 10.57 -9.38
N GLU A 47 2.69 11.48 -10.15
CA GLU A 47 3.55 12.55 -9.63
C GLU A 47 2.82 13.55 -8.73
N ALA A 48 1.50 13.72 -8.92
CA ALA A 48 0.70 14.67 -8.16
C ALA A 48 0.20 14.07 -6.83
N TRP A 49 -0.31 12.83 -6.84
CA TRP A 49 -0.98 12.27 -5.66
C TRP A 49 -0.05 11.47 -4.73
N ILE A 50 0.97 10.80 -5.27
CA ILE A 50 1.83 9.88 -4.50
C ILE A 50 2.67 10.62 -3.45
N PRO A 51 3.33 11.75 -3.77
CA PRO A 51 4.05 12.51 -2.75
C PRO A 51 3.15 12.94 -1.60
N VAL A 52 1.89 13.30 -1.88
CA VAL A 52 0.92 13.73 -0.87
C VAL A 52 0.53 12.56 0.04
N VAL A 53 0.20 11.40 -0.52
CA VAL A 53 -0.18 10.20 0.24
C VAL A 53 1.01 9.68 1.05
N ALA A 54 2.21 9.64 0.47
CA ALA A 54 3.43 9.23 1.15
C ALA A 54 3.82 10.20 2.29
N ALA A 55 3.63 11.51 2.11
CA ALA A 55 3.86 12.51 3.16
C ALA A 55 2.88 12.39 4.35
N ARG A 56 1.72 11.78 4.14
CA ARG A 56 0.78 11.38 5.22
C ARG A 56 1.19 10.08 5.91
N GLY A 57 2.13 9.33 5.34
CA GLY A 57 2.57 8.02 5.84
C GLY A 57 1.55 6.92 5.56
N TRP A 58 0.58 7.14 4.68
CA TRP A 58 -0.45 6.16 4.33
C TRP A 58 0.12 5.05 3.44
N ILE A 59 -0.51 3.89 3.51
CA ILE A 59 -0.09 2.70 2.76
C ILE A 59 -0.87 2.66 1.46
N ILE A 60 -0.18 2.84 0.33
CA ILE A 60 -0.79 2.78 -1.00
C ILE A 60 -1.09 1.31 -1.31
N VAL A 61 -2.34 0.99 -1.63
CA VAL A 61 -2.78 -0.34 -2.06
C VAL A 61 -3.20 -0.27 -3.52
N THR A 62 -2.59 -1.10 -4.36
CA THR A 62 -2.84 -1.11 -5.80
C THR A 62 -2.81 -2.52 -6.39
N ARG A 63 -3.44 -2.69 -7.55
CA ARG A 63 -3.32 -3.88 -8.40
C ARG A 63 -2.83 -3.57 -9.81
N ASP A 64 -2.55 -2.31 -10.11
CA ASP A 64 -1.86 -2.02 -11.34
C ASP A 64 -0.44 -2.57 -11.24
N PHE A 65 0.00 -3.27 -12.28
CA PHE A 65 1.38 -3.74 -12.43
C PHE A 65 2.10 -3.03 -13.57
N ALA A 66 1.36 -2.27 -14.40
CA ALA A 66 1.92 -1.41 -15.43
C ALA A 66 2.84 -0.36 -14.79
N ILE A 67 2.47 0.08 -13.59
CA ILE A 67 3.27 0.92 -12.69
C ILE A 67 4.68 0.39 -12.36
N GLN A 68 4.95 -0.90 -12.56
CA GLN A 68 6.30 -1.48 -12.40
C GLN A 68 7.14 -1.37 -13.68
N ARG A 69 6.49 -1.19 -14.82
CA ARG A 69 7.10 -1.31 -16.16
C ARG A 69 7.70 0.01 -16.63
N ARG A 70 7.21 1.16 -16.18
CA ARG A 70 7.78 2.46 -16.54
C ARG A 70 8.81 2.91 -15.50
N PRO A 71 10.06 3.18 -15.91
CA PRO A 71 11.09 3.69 -14.99
C PRO A 71 10.67 4.96 -14.25
N ALA A 72 9.94 5.87 -14.91
CA ALA A 72 9.45 7.13 -14.33
C ALA A 72 8.45 6.90 -13.17
N GLU A 73 7.54 5.93 -13.30
CA GLU A 73 6.56 5.61 -12.25
C GLU A 73 7.23 5.03 -11.00
N ARG A 74 8.30 4.22 -11.18
CA ARG A 74 9.11 3.73 -10.06
C ARG A 74 9.86 4.86 -9.35
N GLU A 75 10.28 5.88 -10.08
CA GLU A 75 10.96 7.04 -9.53
C GLU A 75 10.04 7.86 -8.62
N ALA A 76 8.78 8.09 -9.03
CA ALA A 76 7.81 8.83 -8.23
C ALA A 76 7.67 8.27 -6.80
N TRP A 77 7.51 6.96 -6.64
CA TRP A 77 7.34 6.35 -5.30
C TRP A 77 8.64 6.26 -4.51
N THR A 78 9.74 6.02 -5.22
CA THR A 78 11.07 5.92 -4.62
C THR A 78 11.48 7.27 -4.05
N ALA A 79 11.32 8.34 -4.83
CA ALA A 79 11.55 9.72 -4.44
C ALA A 79 10.61 10.16 -3.30
N ALA A 80 9.33 9.80 -3.40
CA ALA A 80 8.34 10.08 -2.35
C ALA A 80 8.55 9.27 -1.06
N LYS A 81 9.42 8.24 -1.08
CA LYS A 81 9.56 7.27 0.02
C LYS A 81 8.21 6.66 0.41
N ALA A 82 7.45 6.21 -0.59
CA ALA A 82 6.14 5.62 -0.38
C ALA A 82 6.24 4.19 0.16
N ILE A 83 5.16 3.74 0.82
CA ILE A 83 4.96 2.34 1.17
C ILE A 83 3.80 1.83 0.33
N VAL A 84 4.12 0.88 -0.55
CA VAL A 84 3.18 0.34 -1.54
C VAL A 84 2.95 -1.13 -1.25
N VAL A 85 1.69 -1.53 -1.21
CA VAL A 85 1.23 -2.92 -1.13
C VAL A 85 0.51 -3.27 -2.43
N MET A 86 1.01 -4.27 -3.13
CA MET A 86 0.42 -4.75 -4.37
C MET A 86 -0.29 -6.08 -4.14
N VAL A 87 -1.59 -6.11 -4.40
CA VAL A 87 -2.41 -7.31 -4.23
C VAL A 87 -2.30 -8.21 -5.47
N ARG A 88 -1.70 -9.39 -5.30
CA ARG A 88 -1.44 -10.36 -6.37
C ARG A 88 -2.50 -11.46 -6.37
N GLY A 89 -3.00 -11.75 -7.56
CA GLY A 89 -3.93 -12.84 -7.81
C GLY A 89 -4.72 -12.58 -9.09
N GLU A 90 -5.15 -13.65 -9.73
CA GLU A 90 -6.01 -13.58 -10.92
C GLU A 90 -7.47 -13.54 -10.49
N LYS A 91 -8.30 -12.76 -11.21
CA LYS A 91 -9.77 -12.73 -11.04
C LYS A 91 -10.28 -12.49 -9.60
N LEU A 92 -9.52 -11.79 -8.76
CA LEU A 92 -9.97 -11.46 -7.41
C LEU A 92 -11.15 -10.49 -7.43
N SER A 93 -12.23 -10.87 -6.74
CA SER A 93 -13.38 -10.01 -6.45
C SER A 93 -13.06 -8.97 -5.37
N ALA A 94 -13.98 -8.01 -5.15
CA ALA A 94 -13.88 -7.08 -4.03
C ALA A 94 -13.83 -7.79 -2.66
N GLN A 95 -14.55 -8.91 -2.54
CA GLN A 95 -14.52 -9.75 -1.34
C GLN A 95 -13.15 -10.41 -1.14
N ASP A 96 -12.58 -10.99 -2.19
CA ASP A 96 -11.26 -11.64 -2.10
C ASP A 96 -10.18 -10.62 -1.73
N MET A 97 -10.20 -9.44 -2.36
CA MET A 97 -9.26 -8.36 -2.06
C MET A 97 -9.41 -7.86 -0.63
N ALA A 98 -10.65 -7.67 -0.14
CA ALA A 98 -10.90 -7.29 1.24
C ALA A 98 -10.33 -8.34 2.20
N GLN A 99 -10.62 -9.63 1.99
CA GLN A 99 -10.14 -10.70 2.85
C GLN A 99 -8.61 -10.75 2.90
N ILE A 100 -7.94 -10.63 1.75
CA ILE A 100 -6.47 -10.61 1.67
C ILE A 100 -5.88 -9.46 2.49
N ILE A 101 -6.45 -8.25 2.37
CA ILE A 101 -5.98 -7.06 3.10
C ILE A 101 -6.25 -7.23 4.60
N LEU A 102 -7.45 -7.68 4.97
CA LEU A 102 -7.86 -7.89 6.35
C LEU A 102 -7.01 -8.95 7.06
N ASP A 103 -6.73 -10.07 6.41
CA ASP A 103 -5.90 -11.13 6.99
C ASP A 103 -4.47 -10.64 7.26
N ALA A 104 -3.93 -9.76 6.42
CA ALA A 104 -2.61 -9.17 6.65
C ALA A 104 -2.62 -8.09 7.75
N HIS A 105 -3.72 -7.35 7.87
CA HIS A 105 -3.91 -6.30 8.89
C HIS A 105 -4.16 -6.90 10.28
N ILE A 106 -5.19 -7.75 10.43
CA ILE A 106 -5.66 -8.28 11.71
C ILE A 106 -4.58 -9.11 12.41
N ASN A 107 -3.79 -9.86 11.64
CA ASN A 107 -2.70 -10.67 12.20
C ASN A 107 -1.43 -9.83 12.51
N GLY A 108 -1.48 -8.50 12.38
CA GLY A 108 -0.35 -7.59 12.55
C GLY A 108 0.83 -7.88 11.62
N ARG A 109 0.60 -8.68 10.56
CA ARG A 109 1.67 -9.14 9.66
C ARG A 109 2.22 -7.97 8.88
N LEU A 110 1.36 -7.08 8.42
CA LEU A 110 1.77 -5.92 7.65
C LEU A 110 2.51 -4.89 8.53
N ASP A 111 2.01 -4.60 9.73
CA ASP A 111 2.66 -3.74 10.72
C ASP A 111 4.09 -4.22 11.07
N ASN A 112 4.20 -5.52 11.37
CA ASN A 112 5.49 -6.16 11.65
C ASN A 112 6.42 -6.17 10.44
N PHE A 113 5.88 -6.22 9.22
CA PHE A 113 6.68 -6.19 8.01
C PHE A 113 7.21 -4.79 7.69
N ILE A 114 6.34 -3.78 7.80
CA ILE A 114 6.66 -2.38 7.53
C ILE A 114 7.61 -1.81 8.61
N SER A 115 7.40 -2.16 9.88
CA SER A 115 8.23 -1.63 10.98
C SER A 115 9.72 -1.97 10.87
N LYS A 116 10.08 -3.06 10.17
CA LYS A 116 11.46 -3.55 10.03
C LYS A 116 12.32 -2.74 9.06
N ARG A 117 11.75 -1.88 8.22
CA ARG A 117 12.48 -1.19 7.13
C ARG A 117 12.06 0.26 7.00
N MET A 118 12.96 1.06 6.45
CA MET A 118 12.60 2.42 6.04
C MET A 118 12.01 2.40 4.63
N PRO A 119 11.03 3.27 4.33
CA PRO A 119 10.59 3.45 2.97
C PRO A 119 11.68 4.10 2.10
N PRO A 120 11.62 3.92 0.77
CA PRO A 120 10.52 3.32 0.01
C PRO A 120 10.40 1.80 0.18
N MET A 121 9.17 1.28 0.09
CA MET A 121 8.91 -0.17 0.13
C MET A 121 7.82 -0.54 -0.88
N VAL A 122 8.03 -1.63 -1.61
CA VAL A 122 7.02 -2.29 -2.43
C VAL A 122 6.88 -3.72 -1.91
N ILE A 123 5.69 -4.04 -1.41
CA ILE A 123 5.35 -5.31 -0.78
C ILE A 123 4.30 -5.98 -1.66
N TYR A 124 4.51 -7.24 -2.00
CA TYR A 124 3.49 -8.07 -2.63
C TYR A 124 2.75 -8.85 -1.58
N ILE A 125 1.42 -8.81 -1.66
CA ILE A 125 0.55 -9.71 -0.91
C ILE A 125 -0.10 -10.67 -1.90
N ALA A 126 0.18 -11.96 -1.75
CA ALA A 126 -0.46 -13.00 -2.55
C ALA A 126 -1.84 -13.36 -1.99
N ALA A 127 -2.69 -13.99 -2.81
CA ALA A 127 -4.02 -14.45 -2.39
C ALA A 127 -4.01 -15.41 -1.19
N ASN A 128 -2.90 -16.10 -0.93
CA ASN A 128 -2.71 -16.94 0.26
C ASN A 128 -2.16 -16.17 1.49
N GLY A 129 -2.16 -14.84 1.44
CA GLY A 129 -1.66 -13.97 2.51
C GLY A 129 -0.13 -13.90 2.64
N ALA A 130 0.63 -14.51 1.73
CA ALA A 130 2.09 -14.42 1.76
C ALA A 130 2.57 -13.00 1.40
N LEU A 131 3.41 -12.43 2.28
CA LEU A 131 4.05 -11.13 2.07
C LEU A 131 5.46 -11.32 1.51
N ARG A 132 5.79 -10.62 0.42
CA ARG A 132 7.13 -10.60 -0.17
C ARG A 132 7.58 -9.17 -0.43
N LEU A 133 8.82 -8.86 -0.06
CA LEU A 133 9.42 -7.57 -0.41
C LEU A 133 9.89 -7.63 -1.87
N HIS A 134 9.37 -6.76 -2.70
CA HIS A 134 9.84 -6.60 -4.08
C HIS A 134 10.93 -5.53 -4.18
N LEU A 135 10.72 -4.39 -3.50
CA LEU A 135 11.69 -3.31 -3.35
C LEU A 135 11.62 -2.84 -1.90
N GLY A 136 12.75 -2.54 -1.29
CA GLY A 136 12.75 -1.94 0.04
C GLY A 136 14.02 -1.18 0.32
N GLY A 137 13.87 -0.06 1.01
CA GLY A 137 14.98 0.67 1.60
C GLY A 137 15.68 -0.12 2.70
N ASP A 138 16.67 0.53 3.30
CA ASP A 138 17.52 -0.07 4.32
C ASP A 138 16.71 -0.64 5.49
N ARG A 139 17.22 -1.75 6.05
CA ARG A 139 16.69 -2.30 7.29
C ARG A 139 16.87 -1.26 8.40
N ARG A 140 15.83 -1.03 9.20
CA ARG A 140 15.97 -0.22 10.41
C ARG A 140 16.84 -1.00 11.39
N GLY A 141 18.10 -0.57 11.55
CA GLY A 141 19.01 -0.98 12.62
C GLY A 141 19.14 -2.49 12.83
N GLY A 142 19.95 -3.15 12.00
CA GLY A 142 20.72 -4.29 12.48
C GLY A 142 22.06 -3.77 12.99
N GLN A 143 22.13 -3.31 14.24
CA GLN A 143 23.41 -3.12 14.90
C GLN A 143 23.98 -4.54 15.08
N LYS A 144 24.88 -4.95 14.19
CA LYS A 144 25.78 -6.05 14.53
C LYS A 144 26.59 -5.55 15.72
N LYS A 145 26.37 -6.16 16.88
CA LYS A 145 27.44 -6.27 17.87
C LYS A 145 28.53 -7.15 17.26
#